data_AF-A0A8S3JI16-F1
#
_entry.id   AF-A0A8S3JI16-F1
#
_cell.length_a   1.000
_cell.length_b   1.000
_cell.length_c   1.000
_cell.angle_alpha   90.00
_cell.angle_beta   90.00
_cell.angle_gamma   90.00
#
_symmetry.space_group_name_H-M   'P 1'
#
loop_
_entity.id
_entity.type
_entity.pdbx_description
1 polymer ?
#
loop_
_entity_poly.entity_id
_entity_poly.type
_entity_poly.pdbx_seq_one_letter_code
_entity_poly.pdbx_strand_id
1 'polypeptide(L)'
;FFLAVFPIIVDPFAQNPIPVSFLDKDQQAWTVEAYIEEQCFIIRLYYSDIFKIPTDYFRSICFNITVRNYRDTKITTSVFPKPVTKYYSQKDNDEGLEISTTLDVDELTERGYLNEQQSVTIEIENFFSHLMYSPEYTPLDDIVRKQKQQIMRELQTAQNENFQLEKKLHEIQMSIQNPNMANRMSDAANGPQSGV
;
A
#
# COMPACT_ATOMS: atom_id res chain seq x y z
N PHE A 1 6.45 21.14 25.18
CA PHE A 1 6.20 19.74 24.79
C PHE A 1 7.49 18.98 25.04
N PHE A 2 7.52 18.07 26.02
CA PHE A 2 8.69 17.21 26.23
C PHE A 2 8.65 16.11 25.16
N LEU A 3 9.66 16.07 24.31
CA LEU A 3 9.86 14.98 23.36
C LEU A 3 10.38 13.79 24.16
N ALA A 4 9.65 12.67 24.12
CA ALA A 4 10.11 11.44 24.73
C ALA A 4 11.13 10.81 23.78
N VAL A 5 12.37 10.72 24.24
CA VAL A 5 13.47 10.09 23.51
C VAL A 5 13.84 8.82 24.25
N PHE A 6 13.76 7.69 23.57
CA PHE A 6 14.00 6.38 24.15
C PHE A 6 15.36 5.87 23.68
N PRO A 7 16.36 5.73 24.57
CA PRO A 7 17.62 5.09 24.23
C PRO A 7 17.39 3.58 24.10
N ILE A 8 17.80 3.03 22.97
CA ILE A 8 17.70 1.61 22.64
C ILE A 8 19.10 1.12 22.35
N ILE A 9 19.52 0.07 23.05
CA ILE A 9 20.86 -0.51 22.90
C ILE A 9 20.75 -1.70 21.96
N VAL A 10 21.53 -1.68 20.88
CA VAL A 10 21.59 -2.74 19.87
C VAL A 10 23.02 -3.19 19.67
N ASP A 11 23.23 -4.46 19.35
CA ASP A 11 24.54 -5.00 18.97
C ASP A 11 24.57 -5.27 17.46
N PRO A 12 25.18 -4.37 16.65
CA PRO A 12 25.25 -4.55 15.20
C PRO A 12 26.26 -5.62 14.76
N PHE A 13 27.15 -6.08 15.64
CA PHE A 13 28.18 -7.06 15.31
C PHE A 13 27.77 -8.50 15.68
N ALA A 14 26.60 -8.68 16.30
CA ALA A 14 26.06 -9.99 16.58
C ALA A 14 25.87 -10.80 15.28
N GLN A 15 26.28 -12.08 15.30
CA GLN A 15 26.12 -12.97 14.13
C GLN A 15 24.66 -13.09 13.66
N ASN A 16 23.73 -13.04 14.61
CA ASN A 16 22.30 -12.97 14.34
C ASN A 16 21.79 -11.66 14.98
N PRO A 17 21.15 -10.77 14.19
CA PRO A 17 20.59 -9.54 14.73
C PRO A 17 19.60 -9.87 15.84
N ILE A 18 19.76 -9.22 17.00
CA ILE A 18 18.87 -9.43 18.15
C ILE A 18 17.82 -8.32 18.15
N PRO A 19 16.53 -8.64 17.91
CA PRO A 19 15.47 -7.65 17.96
C PRO A 19 15.26 -7.16 19.39
N VAL A 20 15.15 -5.85 19.54
CA VAL A 20 14.87 -5.16 20.79
C VAL A 20 13.51 -4.50 20.71
N SER A 21 12.57 -4.96 21.54
CA SER A 21 11.24 -4.37 21.62
C SER A 21 11.20 -3.17 22.54
N PHE A 22 10.43 -2.15 22.17
CA PHE A 22 10.22 -0.95 22.97
C PHE A 22 8.81 -0.38 22.74
N LEU A 23 8.42 0.55 23.63
CA LEU A 23 7.15 1.27 23.51
C LEU A 23 7.44 2.73 23.18
N ASP A 24 6.67 3.30 22.26
CA ASP A 24 6.70 4.74 22.05
C ASP A 24 5.93 5.52 23.13
N LYS A 25 5.92 6.84 23.00
CA LYS A 25 5.22 7.74 23.93
C LYS A 25 3.71 7.50 23.99
N ASP A 26 3.13 6.94 22.93
CA ASP A 26 1.70 6.65 22.78
C ASP A 26 1.41 5.16 23.09
N GLN A 27 2.36 4.49 23.78
CA GLN A 27 2.28 3.08 24.20
C GLN A 27 2.10 2.10 23.03
N GLN A 28 2.57 2.46 21.84
CA GLN A 28 2.58 1.54 20.71
C GLN A 28 3.84 0.68 20.74
N ALA A 29 3.70 -0.60 20.44
CA ALA A 29 4.81 -1.54 20.39
C ALA A 29 5.60 -1.45 19.09
N TRP A 30 6.92 -1.41 19.25
CA TRP A 30 7.91 -1.41 18.19
C TRP A 30 8.97 -2.45 18.47
N THR A 31 9.66 -2.88 17.42
CA THR A 31 10.85 -3.71 17.51
C THR A 31 11.91 -3.15 16.60
N VAL A 32 13.15 -3.04 17.07
CA VAL A 32 14.29 -2.60 16.26
C VAL A 32 15.38 -3.64 16.31
N GLU A 33 16.00 -3.91 15.18
CA GLU A 33 17.24 -4.67 15.08
C GLU A 33 18.26 -3.84 14.32
N ALA A 34 19.53 -4.17 14.51
CA ALA A 34 20.60 -3.54 13.78
C ALA A 34 21.68 -4.56 13.43
N TYR A 35 22.35 -4.33 12.32
CA TYR A 35 23.39 -5.21 11.82
C TYR A 35 24.36 -4.45 10.92
N ILE A 36 25.51 -5.07 10.65
CA ILE A 36 26.46 -4.59 9.64
C ILE A 36 26.29 -5.40 8.36
N GLU A 37 26.20 -4.70 7.24
CA GLU A 37 26.22 -5.29 5.89
C GLU A 37 27.07 -4.40 4.99
N GLU A 38 28.02 -5.00 4.25
CA GLU A 38 28.91 -4.28 3.33
C GLU A 38 29.55 -3.01 3.94
N GLN A 39 30.09 -3.12 5.17
CA GLN A 39 30.71 -2.02 5.93
C GLN A 39 29.73 -0.92 6.38
N CYS A 40 28.42 -1.07 6.14
CA CYS A 40 27.41 -0.11 6.51
C CYS A 40 26.65 -0.54 7.76
N PHE A 41 26.38 0.40 8.67
CA PHE A 41 25.47 0.17 9.78
C PHE A 41 24.03 0.29 9.33
N ILE A 42 23.27 -0.79 9.46
CA ILE A 42 21.87 -0.88 9.05
C ILE A 42 20.99 -1.01 10.30
N ILE A 43 19.88 -0.27 10.29
CA ILE A 43 18.83 -0.35 11.29
C ILE A 43 17.57 -0.85 10.59
N ARG A 44 16.90 -1.84 11.16
CA ARG A 44 15.58 -2.28 10.70
C ARG A 44 14.55 -2.09 11.81
N LEU A 45 13.52 -1.32 11.51
CA LEU A 45 12.49 -0.90 12.46
C LEU A 45 11.13 -1.49 12.08
N TYR A 46 10.48 -2.15 13.03
CA TYR A 46 9.19 -2.81 12.87
C TYR A 46 8.14 -2.18 13.77
N TYR A 47 6.96 -1.91 13.21
CA TYR A 47 5.77 -1.53 13.97
C TYR A 47 5.02 -2.79 14.42
N SER A 48 5.32 -3.25 15.63
CA SER A 48 4.77 -4.50 16.16
C SER A 48 3.26 -4.47 16.35
N ASP A 49 2.66 -3.29 16.55
CA ASP A 49 1.22 -3.10 16.71
C ASP A 49 0.44 -2.97 15.38
N ILE A 50 1.04 -3.31 14.24
CA ILE A 50 0.41 -3.21 12.91
C ILE A 50 -0.94 -3.94 12.82
N PHE A 51 -1.09 -5.07 13.50
CA PHE A 51 -2.32 -5.86 13.53
C PHE A 51 -3.44 -5.19 14.35
N LYS A 52 -3.11 -4.26 15.25
CA LYS A 52 -4.06 -3.51 16.08
C LYS A 52 -4.69 -2.33 15.34
N ILE A 53 -4.18 -1.99 14.16
CA ILE A 53 -4.78 -0.95 13.32
C ILE A 53 -6.12 -1.48 12.78
N PRO A 54 -7.24 -0.76 12.96
CA PRO A 54 -8.51 -1.14 12.33
C PRO A 54 -8.42 -1.13 10.80
N THR A 55 -9.17 -1.99 10.13
CA THR A 55 -9.08 -2.21 8.67
C THR A 55 -9.31 -0.94 7.84
N ASP A 56 -10.25 -0.08 8.26
CA ASP A 56 -10.60 1.15 7.53
C ASP A 56 -9.75 2.34 7.98
N TYR A 57 -8.65 2.08 8.68
CA TYR A 57 -7.79 3.10 9.23
C TYR A 57 -6.34 2.83 8.84
N PHE A 58 -5.56 3.90 8.89
CA PHE A 58 -4.12 3.82 8.84
C PHE A 58 -3.53 4.70 9.94
N ARG A 59 -2.36 4.33 10.41
CA ARG A 59 -1.61 5.11 11.39
C ARG A 59 -0.50 5.88 10.68
N SER A 60 -0.53 7.21 10.80
CA SER A 60 0.51 8.11 10.33
C SER A 60 1.46 8.42 11.49
N ILE A 61 2.72 8.03 11.33
CA ILE A 61 3.74 8.17 12.37
C ILE A 61 4.90 8.98 11.80
N CYS A 62 5.28 10.05 12.50
CA CYS A 62 6.46 10.84 12.16
C CYS A 62 7.50 10.72 13.27
N PHE A 63 8.70 10.30 12.88
CA PHE A 63 9.80 10.08 13.80
C PHE A 63 11.15 10.46 13.17
N ASN A 64 12.16 10.61 14.02
CA ASN A 64 13.56 10.63 13.62
C ASN A 64 14.34 9.58 14.40
N ILE A 65 15.43 9.11 13.82
CA ILE A 65 16.35 8.18 14.45
C ILE A 65 17.72 8.85 14.51
N THR A 66 18.34 8.85 15.69
CA THR A 66 19.72 9.29 15.87
C THR A 66 20.55 8.19 16.51
N VAL A 67 21.85 8.20 16.25
CA VAL A 67 22.83 7.31 16.85
C VAL A 67 23.66 8.12 17.83
N ARG A 68 23.64 7.74 19.11
CA ARG A 68 24.32 8.46 20.19
C ARG A 68 25.76 7.97 20.33
N ASN A 69 26.68 8.91 20.42
CA ASN A 69 28.06 8.60 20.76
C ASN A 69 28.18 8.15 22.23
N TYR A 70 28.91 7.07 22.48
CA TYR A 70 29.10 6.52 23.82
C TYR A 70 30.05 7.38 24.66
N ARG A 71 31.13 7.90 24.05
CA ARG A 71 32.14 8.71 24.74
C ARG A 71 31.66 10.13 25.05
N ASP A 72 30.92 10.74 24.13
CA ASP A 72 30.31 12.06 24.32
C ASP A 72 28.83 12.04 23.93
N THR A 73 27.98 11.83 24.92
CA THR A 73 26.50 11.77 24.77
C THR A 73 25.86 13.01 24.13
N LYS A 74 26.57 14.15 24.01
CA LYS A 74 26.08 15.33 23.29
C LYS A 74 26.20 15.21 21.79
N ILE A 75 27.05 14.31 21.30
CA ILE A 75 27.25 14.03 19.88
C ILE A 75 26.23 12.97 19.46
N THR A 76 25.38 13.32 18.52
CA THR A 76 24.42 12.41 17.89
C THR A 76 24.52 12.54 16.38
N THR A 77 24.39 11.42 15.68
CA THR A 77 24.33 11.38 14.21
C THR A 77 22.91 11.04 13.79
N SER A 78 22.26 11.92 13.05
CA SER A 78 20.92 11.66 12.52
C SER A 78 21.00 10.68 11.37
N VAL A 79 20.17 9.64 11.42
CA VAL A 79 20.07 8.64 10.36
C VAL A 79 19.38 9.25 9.13
N PHE A 80 18.42 10.15 9.35
CA PHE A 80 17.74 10.89 8.29
C PHE A 80 18.14 12.37 8.32
N PRO A 81 18.21 13.05 7.16
CA PRO A 81 18.46 14.49 7.12
C PRO A 81 17.27 15.32 7.67
N LYS A 82 16.08 14.71 7.75
CA LYS A 82 14.85 15.29 8.29
C LYS A 82 13.95 14.19 8.85
N PRO A 83 13.04 14.49 9.78
CA PRO A 83 12.05 13.53 10.26
C PRO A 83 11.26 12.90 9.11
N VAL A 84 10.96 11.61 9.24
CA VAL A 84 10.29 10.80 8.23
C VAL A 84 8.89 10.46 8.71
N THR A 85 7.91 10.60 7.81
CA THR A 85 6.54 10.14 8.03
C THR A 85 6.32 8.79 7.34
N LYS A 86 5.84 7.81 8.08
CA LYS A 86 5.42 6.49 7.58
C LYS A 86 3.95 6.25 7.87
N TYR A 87 3.34 5.45 7.01
CA TYR A 87 1.94 5.07 7.10
C TYR A 87 1.85 3.56 7.25
N TYR A 88 1.16 3.11 8.30
CA TYR A 88 0.92 1.71 8.57
C TYR A 88 -0.58 1.44 8.41
N SER A 89 -0.94 0.40 7.68
CA SER A 89 -2.30 -0.13 7.60
C SER A 89 -2.30 -1.53 8.22
N GLN A 90 -3.47 -2.04 8.57
CA GLN A 90 -3.57 -3.41 9.08
C GLN A 90 -2.97 -4.41 8.07
N LYS A 91 -2.07 -5.25 8.56
CA LYS A 91 -1.45 -6.36 7.82
C LYS A 91 -1.15 -7.49 8.81
N ASP A 92 -0.98 -8.71 8.30
CA ASP A 92 -0.60 -9.87 9.12
C ASP A 92 0.80 -9.73 9.71
N ASN A 93 1.72 -9.09 8.98
CA ASN A 93 3.07 -8.81 9.43
C ASN A 93 3.59 -7.48 8.85
N ASP A 94 4.47 -6.82 9.59
CA ASP A 94 5.25 -5.70 9.09
C ASP A 94 6.53 -6.22 8.42
N GLU A 95 6.82 -5.73 7.22
CA GLU A 95 8.04 -6.07 6.47
C GLU A 95 9.27 -5.39 7.08
N GLY A 96 9.06 -4.37 7.91
CA GLY A 96 10.12 -3.59 8.54
C GLY A 96 10.66 -2.51 7.62
N LEU A 97 10.97 -1.37 8.22
CA LEU A 97 11.68 -0.28 7.56
C LEU A 97 13.19 -0.50 7.74
N GLU A 98 13.83 -0.96 6.67
CA GLU A 98 15.29 -1.05 6.60
C GLU A 98 15.91 0.28 6.23
N ILE A 99 16.96 0.65 6.96
CA ILE A 99 17.58 1.97 6.90
C ILE A 99 19.09 1.78 6.93
N SER A 100 19.73 1.96 5.79
CA SER A 100 21.18 2.11 5.71
C SER A 100 21.55 3.48 6.26
N THR A 101 22.30 3.51 7.37
CA THR A 101 22.77 4.75 7.97
C THR A 101 23.98 5.29 7.21
N THR A 102 24.34 6.55 7.46
CA THR A 102 25.57 7.13 6.91
C THR A 102 26.83 6.72 7.69
N LEU A 103 26.67 6.01 8.81
CA LEU A 103 27.79 5.55 9.63
C LEU A 103 28.29 4.22 9.06
N ASP A 104 29.59 4.17 8.80
CA ASP A 104 30.28 2.93 8.49
C ASP A 104 30.87 2.30 9.78
N VAL A 105 31.41 1.08 9.64
CA VAL A 105 32.01 0.35 10.77
C VAL A 105 33.23 1.09 11.36
N ASP A 106 34.00 1.79 10.53
CA ASP A 106 35.19 2.52 10.98
C ASP A 106 34.77 3.74 11.82
N GLU A 107 33.75 4.47 11.39
CA GLU A 107 33.16 5.56 12.16
C GLU A 107 32.56 5.06 13.47
N LEU A 108 31.86 3.93 13.48
CA LEU A 108 31.32 3.34 14.71
C LEU A 108 32.42 3.00 15.73
N THR A 109 33.49 2.35 15.26
CA THR A 109 34.58 1.84 16.11
C THR A 109 35.55 2.94 16.55
N GLU A 110 35.99 3.79 15.64
CA GLU A 110 37.04 4.79 15.89
C GLU A 110 36.48 6.05 16.57
N ARG A 111 35.27 6.49 16.20
CA ARG A 111 34.67 7.71 16.75
C ARG A 111 33.95 7.51 18.08
N GLY A 112 33.91 6.28 18.61
CA GLY A 112 33.43 6.00 19.97
C GLY A 112 31.91 5.92 20.09
N TYR A 113 31.21 5.39 19.08
CA TYR A 113 29.78 5.08 19.17
C TYR A 113 29.52 3.76 19.90
N LEU A 114 30.52 2.87 19.95
CA LEU A 114 30.43 1.60 20.65
C LEU A 114 30.71 1.75 22.14
N ASN A 115 29.89 1.06 22.95
CA ASN A 115 30.16 0.83 24.36
C ASN A 115 31.20 -0.29 24.55
N GLU A 116 31.48 -0.62 25.83
CA GLU A 116 32.43 -1.68 26.19
C GLU A 116 32.01 -3.08 25.73
N GLN A 117 30.72 -3.29 25.45
CA GLN A 117 30.13 -4.54 24.95
C GLN A 117 29.90 -4.52 23.43
N GLN A 118 30.53 -3.61 22.69
CA GLN A 118 30.34 -3.45 21.23
C GLN A 118 28.90 -3.13 20.80
N SER A 119 28.07 -2.62 21.72
CA SER A 119 26.71 -2.18 21.42
C SER A 119 26.65 -0.68 21.11
N VAL A 120 25.71 -0.30 20.26
CA VAL A 120 25.39 1.07 19.87
C VAL A 120 24.12 1.52 20.57
N THR A 121 24.06 2.79 20.97
CA THR A 121 22.81 3.41 21.46
C THR A 121 22.12 4.16 20.33
N ILE A 122 20.94 3.70 19.96
CA ILE A 122 20.02 4.38 19.04
C ILE A 122 19.00 5.16 19.87
N GLU A 123 18.59 6.31 19.39
CA GLU A 123 17.50 7.10 19.95
C GLU A 123 16.42 7.29 18.89
N ILE A 124 15.18 7.02 19.27
CA ILE A 124 14.02 7.25 18.42
C ILE A 124 13.18 8.35 19.03
N GLU A 125 13.01 9.42 18.27
CA GLU A 125 12.22 10.58 18.64
C GLU A 125 10.90 10.55 17.86
N ASN A 126 9.79 10.40 18.58
CA ASN A 126 8.44 10.38 17.99
C ASN A 126 7.79 11.76 18.05
N PHE A 127 7.55 12.37 16.88
CA PHE A 127 6.87 13.67 16.75
C PHE A 127 5.36 13.51 16.88
N PHE A 128 4.75 12.63 16.10
CA PHE A 128 3.32 12.31 16.18
C PHE A 128 3.01 10.87 15.78
N SER A 129 1.90 10.34 16.30
CA SER A 129 1.31 9.05 15.93
C SER A 129 -0.21 9.22 15.87
N HIS A 130 -0.77 9.36 14.67
CA HIS A 130 -2.19 9.63 14.47
C HIS A 130 -2.86 8.45 13.78
N LEU A 131 -3.95 7.96 14.36
CA LEU A 131 -4.86 7.03 13.69
C LEU A 131 -5.84 7.84 12.83
N MET A 132 -5.81 7.61 11.53
CA MET A 132 -6.62 8.33 10.55
C MET A 132 -7.51 7.35 9.79
N TYR A 133 -8.75 7.76 9.55
CA TYR A 133 -9.67 6.99 8.74
C TYR A 133 -9.16 6.99 7.30
N SER A 134 -8.99 5.80 6.72
CA SER A 134 -8.73 5.60 5.30
C SER A 134 -10.08 5.68 4.59
N PRO A 135 -10.34 6.71 3.76
CA PRO A 135 -11.57 6.73 2.99
C PRO A 135 -11.57 5.54 2.03
N GLU A 136 -12.52 4.62 2.22
CA GLU A 136 -12.81 3.54 1.27
C GLU A 136 -13.20 4.07 -0.12
N TYR A 137 -13.56 5.36 -0.21
CA TYR A 137 -13.95 6.01 -1.45
C TYR A 137 -12.79 6.82 -2.03
N THR A 138 -12.20 6.31 -3.09
CA THR A 138 -11.27 7.02 -3.95
C THR A 138 -12.01 7.63 -5.15
N PRO A 139 -11.48 8.70 -5.78
CA PRO A 139 -12.02 9.18 -7.06
C PRO A 139 -12.04 8.12 -8.17
N LEU A 140 -11.26 7.03 -8.04
CA LEU A 140 -11.29 5.91 -8.99
C LEU A 140 -12.57 5.09 -8.87
N ASP A 141 -13.19 5.03 -7.69
CA ASP A 141 -14.43 4.28 -7.49
C ASP A 141 -15.60 4.88 -8.29
N ASP A 142 -15.59 6.20 -8.48
CA ASP A 142 -16.51 6.90 -9.38
C ASP A 142 -16.31 6.50 -10.84
N ILE A 143 -15.04 6.34 -11.25
CA ILE A 143 -14.67 5.94 -12.61
C ILE A 143 -15.11 4.50 -12.85
N VAL A 144 -14.79 3.58 -11.93
CA VAL A 144 -15.18 2.16 -12.00
C VAL A 144 -16.70 2.02 -12.05
N ARG A 145 -17.42 2.77 -11.22
CA ARG A 145 -18.90 2.77 -11.22
C ARG A 145 -19.47 3.22 -12.56
N LYS A 146 -18.94 4.29 -13.15
CA LYS A 146 -19.38 4.77 -14.48
C LYS A 146 -19.02 3.79 -15.60
N GLN A 147 -17.82 3.22 -15.58
CA GLN A 147 -17.39 2.22 -16.56
C GLN A 147 -18.28 0.97 -16.51
N LYS A 148 -18.60 0.47 -15.31
CA LYS A 148 -19.54 -0.65 -15.14
C LYS A 148 -20.91 -0.35 -15.75
N GLN A 149 -21.45 0.85 -15.51
CA GLN A 149 -22.73 1.25 -16.10
C GLN A 149 -22.66 1.35 -17.63
N GLN A 150 -21.56 1.87 -18.18
CA GLN A 150 -21.34 1.96 -19.61
C GLN A 150 -21.28 0.56 -20.25
N ILE A 151 -20.45 -0.34 -19.72
CA ILE A 151 -20.29 -1.71 -20.21
C ILE A 151 -21.63 -2.45 -20.19
N MET A 152 -22.41 -2.30 -19.11
CA MET A 152 -23.74 -2.93 -19.02
C MET A 152 -24.69 -2.45 -20.12
N ARG A 153 -24.64 -1.16 -20.49
CA ARG A 153 -25.45 -0.64 -21.61
C ARG A 153 -24.97 -1.17 -22.95
N GLU A 154 -23.65 -1.20 -23.17
CA GLU A 154 -23.07 -1.74 -24.40
C GLU A 154 -23.39 -3.23 -24.56
N LEU A 155 -23.31 -4.01 -23.49
CA LEU A 155 -23.68 -5.41 -23.47
C LEU A 155 -25.16 -5.61 -23.84
N GLN A 156 -26.06 -4.81 -23.25
CA GLN A 156 -27.50 -4.87 -23.56
C GLN A 156 -27.78 -4.52 -25.03
N THR A 157 -27.11 -3.51 -25.57
CA THR A 157 -27.22 -3.14 -26.98
C THR A 157 -26.73 -4.27 -27.88
N ALA A 158 -25.55 -4.83 -27.59
CA ALA A 158 -24.98 -5.94 -28.36
C ALA A 158 -25.87 -7.19 -28.32
N GLN A 159 -26.46 -7.51 -27.16
CA GLN A 159 -27.41 -8.63 -27.04
C GLN A 159 -28.67 -8.41 -27.88
N ASN A 160 -29.21 -7.18 -27.90
CA ASN A 160 -30.36 -6.86 -28.73
C ASN A 160 -30.03 -6.92 -30.23
N GLU A 161 -28.87 -6.40 -30.64
CA GLU A 161 -28.41 -6.50 -32.03
C GLU A 161 -28.23 -7.96 -32.46
N ASN A 162 -27.61 -8.78 -31.61
CA ASN A 162 -27.43 -10.21 -31.89
C ASN A 162 -28.78 -10.91 -32.06
N PHE A 163 -29.74 -10.66 -31.15
CA PHE A 163 -31.09 -11.20 -31.27
C PHE A 163 -31.79 -10.78 -32.58
N GLN A 164 -31.64 -9.52 -33.02
CA GLN A 164 -32.21 -9.06 -34.28
C GLN A 164 -31.52 -9.70 -35.50
N LEU A 165 -30.21 -9.91 -35.44
CA LEU A 165 -29.45 -10.60 -36.48
C LEU A 165 -29.84 -12.07 -36.59
N GLU A 166 -29.98 -12.76 -35.46
CA GLU A 166 -30.48 -14.14 -35.41
C GLU A 166 -31.87 -14.25 -36.05
N LYS A 167 -32.77 -13.30 -35.74
CA LYS A 167 -34.10 -13.25 -36.35
C LYS A 167 -34.03 -13.08 -37.87
N LYS A 168 -33.23 -12.13 -38.38
CA LYS A 168 -33.06 -11.91 -39.82
C LYS A 168 -32.43 -13.13 -40.51
N LEU A 169 -31.44 -13.75 -39.88
CA LEU A 169 -30.78 -14.94 -40.40
C LEU A 169 -31.79 -16.10 -40.52
N HIS A 170 -32.66 -16.26 -39.53
CA HIS A 170 -33.74 -17.23 -39.58
C HIS A 170 -34.74 -16.93 -40.72
N GLU A 171 -35.16 -15.67 -40.88
CA GLU A 171 -36.04 -15.25 -41.98
C GLU A 171 -35.41 -15.55 -43.36
N ILE A 172 -34.12 -15.27 -43.54
CA ILE A 172 -33.38 -15.58 -44.76
C ILE A 172 -33.32 -17.09 -44.98
N GLN A 173 -32.98 -17.88 -43.95
CA GLN A 173 -32.98 -19.35 -44.05
C GLN A 173 -34.35 -19.89 -44.48
N MET A 174 -35.44 -19.37 -43.90
CA MET A 174 -36.81 -19.75 -44.25
C MET A 174 -37.16 -19.40 -45.70
N SER A 175 -36.76 -18.23 -46.19
CA SER A 175 -36.98 -17.82 -47.58
C SER A 175 -36.17 -18.63 -48.60
N ILE A 176 -34.94 -19.03 -48.27
CA ILE A 176 -34.11 -19.93 -49.10
C ILE A 176 -34.71 -21.34 -49.13
N GLN A 177 -35.17 -21.85 -47.99
CA GLN A 177 -35.77 -23.18 -47.89
C GLN A 177 -37.16 -23.25 -48.53
N ASN A 178 -37.91 -22.15 -48.55
CA ASN A 178 -39.26 -22.11 -49.11
C ASN A 178 -39.53 -20.79 -49.88
N PRO A 179 -39.07 -20.68 -51.15
CA PRO A 179 -39.11 -19.44 -51.93
C PRO A 179 -40.52 -18.86 -52.14
N ASN A 180 -41.57 -19.68 -52.00
CA ASN A 180 -42.96 -19.25 -52.12
C ASN A 180 -43.50 -18.47 -50.90
N MET A 181 -42.81 -18.46 -49.76
CA MET A 181 -43.20 -17.65 -48.58
C MET A 181 -42.71 -16.20 -48.65
N ALA A 182 -41.62 -15.91 -49.39
CA ALA A 182 -41.07 -14.56 -49.51
C ALA A 182 -42.05 -13.57 -50.16
N ASN A 183 -42.80 -14.02 -51.18
CA ASN A 183 -43.83 -13.20 -51.84
C ASN A 183 -45.01 -12.84 -50.92
N ARG A 184 -45.30 -13.63 -49.88
CA ARG A 184 -46.44 -13.36 -48.98
C ARG A 184 -46.12 -12.34 -47.89
N MET A 185 -44.85 -12.17 -47.53
CA MET A 185 -44.43 -11.18 -46.51
C MET A 185 -44.17 -9.79 -47.10
N SER A 186 -43.76 -9.68 -48.37
CA SER A 186 -43.68 -8.40 -49.09
C SER A 186 -45.06 -7.77 -49.32
N ASP A 187 -46.09 -8.59 -49.57
CA ASP A 187 -47.47 -8.13 -49.79
C ASP A 187 -48.16 -7.66 -48.48
N ALA A 188 -47.66 -8.08 -47.31
CA ALA A 188 -48.19 -7.62 -46.02
C ALA A 188 -47.61 -6.26 -45.57
N ALA A 189 -46.49 -5.81 -46.16
CA ALA A 189 -45.87 -4.52 -45.85
C ALA A 189 -46.45 -3.35 -46.67
N ASN A 190 -47.07 -3.63 -47.82
CA ASN A 190 -47.86 -2.66 -48.57
C ASN A 190 -49.35 -2.84 -48.23
N GLY A 191 -49.81 -2.10 -47.22
CA GLY A 191 -51.22 -2.08 -46.84
C GLY A 191 -52.14 -1.70 -48.02
N PRO A 192 -53.42 -2.11 -47.99
CA PRO A 192 -54.33 -1.93 -49.12
C PRO A 192 -54.52 -0.45 -49.45
N GLN A 193 -54.29 -0.09 -50.72
CA GLN A 193 -54.67 1.22 -51.25
C GLN A 193 -56.19 1.37 -51.18
N SER A 194 -56.66 2.22 -50.26
CA SER A 194 -58.04 2.67 -50.18
C SER A 194 -58.34 3.59 -51.38
N GLY A 195 -59.05 3.04 -52.37
CA GLY A 195 -59.67 3.83 -53.43
C GLY A 195 -61.16 4.05 -53.14
N VAL A 196 -61.54 5.31 -52.93
CA VAL A 196 -62.77 5.96 -53.43
C VAL A 196 -62.43 7.43 -53.68
#